data_AF-A0A962AZ59-F1
#
_entry.id   AF-A0A962AZ59-F1
#
_cell.length_a   1.000
_cell.length_b   1.000
_cell.length_c   1.000
_cell.angle_alpha   90.00
_cell.angle_beta   90.00
_cell.angle_gamma   90.00
#
_symmetry.space_group_name_H-M   'P 1'
#
loop_
_entity.id
_entity.type
_entity.pdbx_description
1 polymer ?
#
loop_
_entity_poly.entity_id
_entity_poly.type
_entity_poly.pdbx_seq_one_letter_code
_entity_poly.pdbx_strand_id
1 'polypeptide(L)'
;MRIASYNVENLFTRARALNLDTWEEGRRTLELHAEMTSLLGKSSYSSADKSRLLQIMRALGIEKKDDGGRFVTLRQNRGHLVKRSRMFGTSIAANGREDWIGWLELKSEVVDEHATRNTAQVVRDVAP
;
A
#
# COMPACT_ATOMS: atom_id res chain seq x y z
N MET A 1 -29.38 8.62 -28.08
CA MET A 1 -28.27 9.56 -27.76
C MET A 1 -28.32 9.86 -26.26
N ARG A 2 -27.39 9.27 -25.50
CA ARG A 2 -27.11 9.62 -24.10
C ARG A 2 -25.60 9.55 -23.96
N ILE A 3 -25.00 10.73 -23.84
CA ILE A 3 -23.58 10.92 -23.54
C ILE A 3 -23.41 10.43 -22.10
N ALA A 4 -22.69 9.33 -21.91
CA ALA A 4 -22.15 8.96 -20.62
C ALA A 4 -20.65 9.24 -20.69
N SER A 5 -20.29 10.48 -20.39
CA SER A 5 -18.91 10.89 -20.11
C SER A 5 -18.48 10.21 -18.81
N TYR A 6 -18.10 8.93 -18.88
CA TYR A 6 -17.44 8.28 -17.76
C TYR A 6 -15.98 8.72 -17.77
N ASN A 7 -15.72 9.66 -16.87
CA ASN A 7 -14.44 10.17 -16.38
C ASN A 7 -13.20 9.40 -16.86
N VAL A 8 -12.53 9.99 -17.84
CA VAL A 8 -11.20 9.60 -18.33
C VAL A 8 -10.09 9.91 -17.29
N GLU A 9 -10.44 10.47 -16.13
CA GLU A 9 -9.47 10.84 -15.08
C GLU A 9 -8.91 9.65 -14.28
N ASN A 10 -9.48 8.44 -14.41
CA ASN A 10 -8.93 7.24 -13.77
C ASN A 10 -7.86 6.52 -14.62
N LEU A 11 -7.41 7.15 -15.72
CA LEU A 11 -6.40 6.55 -16.61
C LEU A 11 -4.95 6.74 -16.12
N PHE A 12 -4.71 7.59 -15.10
CA PHE A 12 -3.36 7.97 -14.64
C PHE A 12 -3.01 7.58 -13.21
N THR A 13 -3.93 7.00 -12.44
CA THR A 13 -3.67 6.50 -11.08
C THR A 13 -3.20 5.05 -11.14
N ARG A 14 -1.95 4.85 -11.56
CA ARG A 14 -1.30 3.54 -11.43
C ARG A 14 -0.80 3.37 -10.00
N ALA A 15 -1.20 2.29 -9.33
CA ALA A 15 -0.60 1.94 -8.04
C ALA A 15 0.92 1.93 -8.21
N ARG A 16 1.66 2.56 -7.29
CA ARG A 16 3.13 2.71 -7.37
C ARG A 16 3.83 1.36 -7.57
N ALA A 17 3.24 0.29 -7.03
CA ALA A 17 3.67 -1.08 -7.19
C ALA A 17 3.55 -1.67 -8.61
N LEU A 18 2.84 -1.02 -9.52
CA LEU A 18 2.63 -1.47 -10.90
C LEU A 18 3.50 -0.69 -11.90
N ASN A 19 4.34 0.25 -11.44
CA ASN A 19 5.27 1.00 -12.29
C ASN A 19 6.36 0.07 -12.84
N LEU A 20 6.67 0.17 -14.14
CA LEU A 20 7.60 -0.73 -14.85
C LEU A 20 9.03 -0.61 -14.32
N ASP A 21 9.46 0.60 -13.94
CA ASP A 21 10.81 0.85 -13.40
C ASP A 21 11.01 0.24 -12.00
N THR A 22 9.93 0.02 -11.26
CA THR A 22 9.94 -0.58 -9.93
C THR A 22 9.12 -1.86 -9.89
N TRP A 23 8.93 -2.53 -11.03
CA TRP A 23 7.95 -3.61 -11.17
C TRP A 23 8.24 -4.79 -10.25
N GLU A 24 9.50 -5.18 -10.06
CA GLU A 24 9.86 -6.26 -9.15
C GLU A 24 9.61 -5.90 -7.68
N GLU A 25 10.03 -4.71 -7.25
CA GLU A 25 9.77 -4.21 -5.89
C GLU A 25 8.26 -4.03 -5.62
N GLY A 26 7.55 -3.57 -6.63
CA GLY A 26 6.12 -3.36 -6.60
C GLY A 26 5.33 -4.65 -6.59
N ARG A 27 5.64 -5.61 -7.46
CA ARG A 27 5.11 -6.98 -7.42
C ARG A 27 5.34 -7.60 -6.06
N ARG A 28 6.56 -7.50 -5.52
CA ARG A 28 6.88 -8.03 -4.20
C ARG A 28 6.04 -7.37 -3.10
N THR A 29 5.84 -6.05 -3.18
CA THR A 29 4.95 -5.32 -2.27
C THR A 29 3.51 -5.80 -2.36
N LEU A 30 2.99 -6.05 -3.56
CA LEU A 30 1.61 -6.54 -3.76
C LEU A 30 1.41 -7.95 -3.20
N GLU A 31 2.39 -8.83 -3.39
CA GLU A 31 2.38 -10.18 -2.81
C GLU A 31 2.35 -10.12 -1.28
N LEU A 32 3.22 -9.30 -0.69
CA LEU A 32 3.28 -9.08 0.76
C LEU A 32 2.01 -8.40 1.30
N HIS A 33 1.43 -7.47 0.54
CA HIS A 33 0.16 -6.82 0.87
C HIS A 33 -0.99 -7.81 0.91
N ALA A 34 -1.11 -8.67 -0.11
CA ALA A 34 -2.13 -9.70 -0.18
C ALA A 34 -2.00 -10.70 0.97
N GLU A 35 -0.77 -11.15 1.25
CA GLU A 35 -0.47 -12.05 2.36
C GLU A 35 -0.84 -11.44 3.72
N MET A 36 -0.40 -10.19 3.98
CA MET A 36 -0.74 -9.49 5.21
C MET A 36 -2.25 -9.30 5.34
N THR A 37 -2.93 -8.88 4.27
CA THR A 37 -4.39 -8.70 4.28
C THR A 37 -5.14 -10.00 4.61
N SER A 38 -4.70 -11.13 4.07
CA SER A 38 -5.24 -12.45 4.42
C SER A 38 -5.04 -12.79 5.90
N LEU A 39 -3.85 -12.52 6.46
CA LEU A 39 -3.57 -12.73 7.88
C LEU A 39 -4.42 -11.81 8.78
N LEU A 40 -4.58 -10.53 8.40
CA LEU A 40 -5.37 -9.56 9.15
C LEU A 40 -6.88 -9.87 9.13
N GLY A 41 -7.34 -10.67 8.17
CA GLY A 41 -8.73 -11.14 8.09
C GLY A 41 -9.07 -12.29 9.04
N LYS A 42 -8.08 -12.91 9.70
CA LYS A 42 -8.32 -14.02 10.63
C LYS A 42 -9.03 -13.54 11.90
N SER A 43 -9.97 -14.35 12.39
CA SER A 43 -10.66 -14.12 13.66
C SER A 43 -9.70 -14.09 14.84
N SER A 44 -8.70 -14.97 14.84
CA SER A 44 -7.62 -15.01 15.82
C SER A 44 -6.25 -15.21 15.18
N TYR A 45 -5.22 -14.60 15.73
CA TYR A 45 -3.83 -14.70 15.28
C TYR A 45 -3.04 -15.66 16.17
N SER A 46 -2.56 -16.75 15.57
CA SER A 46 -1.61 -17.65 16.24
C SER A 46 -0.24 -16.97 16.44
N SER A 47 0.63 -17.57 17.26
CA SER A 47 2.02 -17.11 17.43
C SER A 47 2.79 -17.10 16.09
N ALA A 48 2.49 -18.05 15.20
CA ALA A 48 3.04 -18.09 13.85
C ALA A 48 2.53 -16.93 12.99
N ASP A 49 1.23 -16.63 13.05
CA ASP A 49 0.64 -15.49 12.34
C ASP A 49 1.24 -14.17 12.81
N LYS A 50 1.37 -13.98 14.13
CA LYS A 50 1.98 -12.76 14.71
C LYS A 50 3.44 -12.61 14.28
N SER A 51 4.19 -13.70 14.24
CA SER A 51 5.58 -13.69 13.76
C SER A 51 5.66 -13.35 12.28
N ARG A 52 4.75 -13.89 11.47
CA ARG A 52 4.70 -13.62 10.04
C ARG A 52 4.28 -12.19 9.73
N LEU A 53 3.29 -11.65 10.45
CA LEU A 53 2.88 -10.24 10.37
C LEU A 53 4.08 -9.31 10.62
N LEU A 54 4.87 -9.57 11.67
CA LEU A 54 6.07 -8.76 11.96
C LEU A 54 7.12 -8.85 10.84
N GLN A 55 7.35 -10.03 10.28
CA GLN A 55 8.26 -10.19 9.13
C GLN A 55 7.80 -9.39 7.92
N ILE A 56 6.50 -9.44 7.59
CA ILE A 56 5.95 -8.68 6.47
C ILE A 56 6.04 -7.17 6.75
N MET A 57 5.75 -6.72 7.97
CA MET A 57 5.89 -5.31 8.35
C MET A 57 7.32 -4.79 8.23
N ARG A 58 8.33 -5.62 8.54
CA ARG A 58 9.74 -5.28 8.30
C ARG A 58 10.05 -5.14 6.82
N ALA A 59 9.63 -6.13 6.02
CA ALA A 59 9.84 -6.12 4.57
C ALA A 59 9.18 -4.92 3.88
N LEU A 60 8.00 -4.51 4.37
CA LEU A 60 7.25 -3.36 3.88
C LEU A 60 7.70 -2.01 4.48
N GLY A 61 8.62 -2.00 5.44
CA GLY A 61 9.15 -0.78 6.07
C GLY A 61 8.22 -0.10 7.09
N ILE A 62 7.15 -0.77 7.53
CA ILE A 62 6.14 -0.23 8.45
C ILE A 62 6.28 -0.73 9.90
N GLU A 63 7.34 -1.49 10.20
CA GLU A 63 7.60 -2.00 11.56
C GLU A 63 7.71 -0.88 12.60
N LYS A 64 8.46 0.19 12.28
CA LYS A 64 8.76 1.28 13.22
C LYS A 64 7.74 2.42 13.19
N LYS A 65 7.04 2.60 12.08
CA LYS A 65 6.04 3.66 11.87
C LYS A 65 4.97 3.17 10.91
N ASP A 66 3.72 3.55 11.15
CA ASP A 66 2.57 3.13 10.34
C ASP A 66 2.67 3.60 8.88
N ASP A 67 3.23 4.78 8.66
CA ASP A 67 3.43 5.43 7.36
C ASP A 67 4.87 5.32 6.83
N GLY A 68 5.73 4.52 7.48
CA GLY A 68 7.15 4.40 7.15
C GLY A 68 7.44 3.66 5.83
N GLY A 69 6.48 2.89 5.32
CA GLY A 69 6.64 2.10 4.11
C GLY A 69 6.69 2.95 2.85
N ARG A 70 7.50 2.54 1.86
CA ARG A 70 7.59 3.22 0.55
C ARG A 70 6.29 3.13 -0.24
N PHE A 71 5.60 2.00 -0.14
CA PHE A 71 4.42 1.67 -0.96
C PHE A 71 3.16 1.41 -0.15
N VAL A 72 3.24 1.36 1.17
CA VAL A 72 2.10 1.02 2.04
C VAL A 72 2.04 1.90 3.29
N THR A 73 0.85 2.04 3.82
CA THR A 73 0.55 2.65 5.12
C THR A 73 -0.34 1.70 5.92
N LEU A 74 -0.01 1.45 7.18
CA LEU A 74 -0.91 0.77 8.11
C LEU A 74 -1.92 1.77 8.68
N ARG A 75 -3.21 1.57 8.43
CA ARG A 75 -4.28 2.38 9.02
C ARG A 75 -4.86 1.66 10.23
N GLN A 76 -4.96 2.36 11.35
CA GLN A 76 -5.52 1.85 12.61
C GLN A 76 -6.55 2.86 13.12
N ASN A 77 -7.83 2.62 12.86
CA ASN A 77 -8.92 3.53 13.21
C ASN A 77 -9.41 3.34 14.65
N ARG A 78 -9.39 2.10 15.16
CA ARG A 78 -9.78 1.76 16.53
C ARG A 78 -8.93 0.62 17.06
N GLY A 79 -8.43 0.75 18.28
CA GLY A 79 -7.47 -0.22 18.82
C GLY A 79 -6.14 -0.21 18.07
N HIS A 80 -5.24 -1.14 18.42
CA HIS A 80 -3.90 -1.20 17.85
C HIS A 80 -3.53 -2.64 17.48
N LEU A 81 -3.16 -2.86 16.21
CA LEU A 81 -2.54 -4.10 15.74
C LEU A 81 -1.18 -4.30 16.41
N VAL A 82 -0.39 -3.22 16.53
CA VAL A 82 1.00 -3.29 17.01
C VAL A 82 1.25 -2.38 18.19
N LYS A 83 2.11 -2.84 19.11
CA LYS A 83 2.71 -2.03 20.17
C LYS A 83 4.17 -1.80 19.85
N ARG A 84 4.60 -0.55 19.87
CA ARG A 84 5.99 -0.15 19.59
C ARG A 84 6.62 0.33 20.88
N SER A 85 7.66 -0.37 21.33
CA SER A 85 8.47 0.03 22.47
C SER A 85 9.87 0.42 22.00
N ARG A 86 10.39 1.51 22.57
CA ARG A 86 11.78 1.93 22.32
C ARG A 86 12.81 0.95 22.91
N MET A 87 12.40 0.19 23.94
CA MET A 87 13.26 -0.76 24.66
C MET A 87 13.09 -2.21 24.15
N PHE A 88 11.86 -2.62 23.85
CA PHE A 88 11.53 -4.02 23.50
C PHE A 88 11.20 -4.25 22.02
N GLY A 89 11.25 -3.20 21.19
CA GLY A 89 10.92 -3.28 19.77
C GLY A 89 9.41 -3.30 19.48
N THR A 90 9.05 -3.74 18.27
CA THR A 90 7.66 -3.83 17.80
C THR A 90 7.10 -5.24 18.02
N SER A 91 5.91 -5.33 18.62
CA SER A 91 5.16 -6.58 18.80
C SER A 91 3.70 -6.45 18.33
N ILE A 92 3.07 -7.57 17.99
CA ILE A 92 1.64 -7.62 17.66
C ILE A 92 0.84 -7.65 18.97
N ALA A 93 0.07 -6.59 19.23
CA ALA A 93 -0.74 -6.46 20.43
C ALA A 93 -2.12 -7.11 20.28
N ALA A 94 -2.70 -7.07 19.06
CA ALA A 94 -3.98 -7.70 18.77
C ALA A 94 -3.88 -9.23 18.76
N ASN A 95 -4.92 -9.91 19.23
CA ASN A 95 -5.11 -11.35 19.14
C ASN A 95 -5.99 -11.76 17.95
N GLY A 96 -6.56 -10.82 17.21
CA GLY A 96 -7.44 -11.11 16.10
C GLY A 96 -8.11 -9.87 15.51
N ARG A 97 -9.07 -10.09 14.61
CA ARG A 97 -9.79 -9.00 13.92
C ARG A 97 -10.71 -8.19 14.84
N GLU A 98 -11.20 -8.75 15.94
CA GLU A 98 -12.10 -8.04 16.86
C GLU A 98 -11.38 -7.03 17.76
N ASP A 99 -10.07 -7.23 18.00
CA ASP A 99 -9.28 -6.40 18.92
C ASP A 99 -8.91 -5.03 18.32
N TRP A 100 -9.06 -4.85 17.00
CA TRP A 100 -8.69 -3.62 16.31
C TRP A 100 -9.38 -3.47 14.96
N ILE A 101 -9.64 -2.24 14.56
CA ILE A 101 -10.22 -1.87 13.27
C ILE A 101 -9.19 -1.07 12.48
N GLY A 102 -8.84 -1.60 11.32
CA GLY A 102 -7.86 -0.99 10.41
C GLY A 102 -7.57 -1.88 9.20
N TRP A 103 -6.69 -1.42 8.32
CA TRP A 103 -6.30 -2.12 7.09
C TRP A 103 -4.91 -1.68 6.62
N LEU A 104 -4.35 -2.44 5.68
CA LEU A 104 -3.13 -2.07 4.97
C LEU A 104 -3.50 -1.32 3.68
N GLU A 105 -3.15 -0.05 3.60
CA GLU A 105 -3.42 0.82 2.46
C GLU A 105 -2.20 0.86 1.53
N LEU A 106 -2.41 0.70 0.22
CA LEU A 106 -1.36 0.94 -0.78
C LEU A 106 -1.27 2.44 -1.05
N LYS A 107 -0.06 3.00 -0.98
CA LYS A 107 0.21 4.38 -1.36
C LYS A 107 0.14 4.49 -2.88
N SER A 108 -0.81 5.27 -3.38
CA SER A 108 -0.83 5.75 -4.77
C SER A 108 0.10 6.95 -4.89
N GLU A 109 1.06 6.91 -5.82
CA GLU A 109 1.66 8.15 -6.34
C GLU A 109 0.65 8.73 -7.34
N VAL A 110 0.38 10.03 -7.24
CA VAL A 110 0.03 10.79 -8.45
C VAL A 110 1.29 10.76 -9.30
N VAL A 111 1.17 10.34 -10.56
CA VAL A 111 2.29 10.35 -11.52
C VAL A 111 2.85 11.77 -11.57
N ASP A 112 3.93 12.04 -10.83
CA ASP A 112 4.52 13.37 -10.76
C ASP A 112 5.58 13.52 -11.88
N GLU A 113 5.16 14.28 -12.88
CA GLU A 113 5.92 15.34 -13.54
C GLU A 113 7.11 15.07 -14.49
N HIS A 114 7.47 13.84 -14.81
CA HIS A 114 8.41 13.60 -15.94
C HIS A 114 7.80 12.93 -17.18
N ALA A 115 6.64 12.28 -17.06
CA ALA A 115 5.89 11.80 -18.22
C ALA A 115 4.95 12.87 -18.81
N THR A 116 4.39 13.76 -17.98
CA THR A 116 3.48 14.82 -18.44
C THR A 116 4.19 15.89 -19.26
N ARG A 117 5.49 16.12 -19.02
CA ARG A 117 6.25 17.11 -19.78
C ARG A 117 6.57 16.66 -21.22
N ASN A 118 6.59 15.35 -21.51
CA ASN A 118 6.80 14.85 -22.87
C ASN A 118 5.50 14.67 -23.69
N THR A 119 4.31 14.72 -23.07
CA THR A 119 3.04 14.67 -23.83
C THR A 119 2.46 16.07 -24.10
N ALA A 120 3.00 17.12 -23.49
CA ALA A 120 2.65 18.51 -23.82
C ALA A 120 3.51 19.12 -24.95
N GLN A 121 4.43 18.36 -25.55
CA GLN A 121 5.26 18.81 -26.69
C GLN A 121 5.13 17.89 -27.93
N VAL A 122 4.01 17.20 -28.07
CA VAL A 122 3.61 16.54 -29.35
C VAL A 122 2.18 16.93 -29.72
N VAL A 123 1.87 18.23 -29.58
CA VAL A 123 0.74 18.91 -30.27
C VAL A 123 1.27 20.11 -31.07
N ARG A 124 2.58 20.16 -31.33
CA ARG A 124 3.16 20.90 -32.45
C ARG A 124 3.80 19.84 -33.33
N ASP A 125 3.22 19.61 -34.51
CA ASP A 125 3.76 18.85 -35.67
C ASP A 125 2.83 17.79 -36.28
N VAL A 126 1.52 17.79 -35.99
CA VAL A 126 0.58 17.09 -36.88
C VAL A 126 -0.74 17.85 -37.04
N ALA A 127 -0.69 18.97 -37.74
CA ALA A 127 -1.69 19.33 -38.76
C ALA A 127 -1.16 20.52 -39.59
N PRO A 128 -0.90 20.34 -40.90
CA PRO A 128 -0.67 21.43 -41.85
C PRO A 128 -1.92 22.30 -42.09
#